data_AF-A0A534M6C4-F1
#
_entry.id   AF-A0A534M6C4-F1
#
_cell.length_a   1.000
_cell.length_b   1.000
_cell.length_c   1.000
_cell.angle_alpha   90.00
_cell.angle_beta   90.00
_cell.angle_gamma   90.00
#
_symmetry.space_group_name_H-M   'P 1'
#
loop_
_entity.id
_entity.type
_entity.pdbx_description
1 polymer ?
#
loop_
_entity_poly.entity_id
_entity_poly.type
_entity_poly.pdbx_seq_one_letter_code
_entity_poly.pdbx_strand_id
1 'polypeptide(L)'
;MTSTKVDEAKAALERGDFDAAFRLSEEAQTEAPEDSAAREMYAVIHLARAIRLSDRAREARRQDLLRREIDYDEEFQDSPEVARAYDEAAAAIDDVLRVAPDHWKTRMLKAALVFRRDRESGRPVALEILQALAAADPTNKQIPFTIRKIERPCVRCGDTGFCPHCKGRGQRRFAVGSARRVACSDHSSSSCRSARAGSFPSIHSTRSARPISPQRRHSQPSA
;
A
#
# COMPACT_ATOMS: atom_id res chain seq x y z
N MET A 1 -9.88 -8.20 28.37
CA MET A 1 -11.25 -8.14 27.82
C MET A 1 -11.10 -7.61 26.40
N THR A 2 -11.45 -8.39 25.39
CA THR A 2 -11.47 -7.92 24.00
C THR A 2 -12.46 -6.76 23.92
N SER A 3 -11.98 -5.57 23.53
CA SER A 3 -12.80 -4.36 23.46
C SER A 3 -13.99 -4.59 22.53
N THR A 4 -15.21 -4.43 23.04
CA THR A 4 -16.47 -4.59 22.27
C THR A 4 -16.45 -3.73 21.01
N LYS A 5 -15.80 -2.56 21.07
CA LYS A 5 -15.66 -1.64 19.94
C LYS A 5 -14.78 -2.18 18.81
N VAL A 6 -13.77 -2.99 19.11
CA VAL A 6 -12.95 -3.64 18.08
C VAL A 6 -13.81 -4.63 17.29
N ASP A 7 -14.66 -5.39 17.96
CA ASP A 7 -15.54 -6.35 17.30
C ASP A 7 -16.69 -5.66 16.55
N GLU A 8 -17.22 -4.55 17.08
CA GLU A 8 -18.16 -3.70 16.35
C GLU A 8 -17.54 -3.06 15.11
N ALA A 9 -16.29 -2.60 15.18
CA ALA A 9 -15.55 -2.05 14.04
C ALA A 9 -15.35 -3.11 12.94
N LYS A 10 -15.01 -4.35 13.32
CA LYS A 10 -14.93 -5.48 12.37
C LYS A 10 -16.29 -5.72 11.70
N ALA A 11 -17.36 -5.78 12.49
CA ALA A 11 -18.69 -6.02 11.95
C ALA A 11 -19.14 -4.87 11.01
N ALA A 12 -18.75 -3.62 11.29
CA ALA A 12 -18.99 -2.50 10.39
C ALA A 12 -18.24 -2.65 9.06
N LEU A 13 -16.96 -3.07 9.08
CA LEU A 13 -16.20 -3.37 7.87
C LEU A 13 -16.84 -4.49 7.04
N GLU A 14 -17.32 -5.55 7.69
CA GLU A 14 -18.00 -6.66 7.01
C GLU A 14 -19.29 -6.23 6.31
N ARG A 15 -20.00 -5.23 6.87
CA ARG A 15 -21.18 -4.61 6.25
C ARG A 15 -20.83 -3.54 5.21
N GLY A 16 -19.56 -3.18 5.06
CA GLY A 16 -19.12 -2.09 4.18
C GLY A 16 -19.38 -0.68 4.74
N ASP A 17 -19.70 -0.56 6.02
CA ASP A 17 -19.89 0.73 6.71
C ASP A 17 -18.54 1.27 7.19
N PHE A 18 -17.80 1.88 6.26
CA PHE A 18 -16.45 2.37 6.52
C PHE A 18 -16.42 3.56 7.48
N ASP A 19 -17.45 4.41 7.49
CA ASP A 19 -17.51 5.58 8.37
C ASP A 19 -17.72 5.14 9.82
N ALA A 20 -18.62 4.18 10.06
CA ALA A 20 -18.77 3.58 11.39
C ALA A 20 -17.49 2.85 11.82
N ALA A 21 -16.86 2.08 10.93
CA ALA A 21 -15.61 1.39 11.23
C ALA A 21 -14.49 2.35 11.62
N PHE A 22 -14.36 3.49 10.93
CA PHE A 22 -13.42 4.55 11.29
C PHE A 22 -13.64 5.05 12.71
N ARG A 23 -14.85 5.55 12.99
CA ARG A 23 -15.19 6.10 14.31
C ARG A 23 -14.99 5.07 15.43
N LEU A 24 -15.46 3.84 15.24
CA LEU A 24 -15.32 2.76 16.23
C LEU A 24 -13.86 2.40 16.47
N SER A 25 -13.01 2.44 15.45
CA SER A 25 -11.57 2.19 15.62
C SER A 25 -10.86 3.32 16.37
N GLU A 26 -11.25 4.58 16.16
CA GLU A 26 -10.73 5.73 16.90
C GLU A 26 -11.14 5.66 18.37
N GLU A 27 -12.40 5.34 18.64
CA GLU A 27 -12.90 5.16 20.00
C GLU A 27 -12.20 3.99 20.71
N ALA A 28 -12.06 2.84 20.06
CA ALA A 28 -11.36 1.69 20.62
C ALA A 28 -9.90 2.02 20.99
N GLN A 29 -9.19 2.73 20.10
CA GLN A 29 -7.80 3.13 20.35
C GLN A 29 -7.67 4.20 21.44
N THR A 30 -8.67 5.07 21.58
CA THR A 30 -8.71 6.10 22.62
C THR A 30 -8.97 5.50 23.99
N GLU A 31 -9.88 4.52 24.07
CA GLU A 31 -10.25 3.86 25.33
C GLU A 31 -9.18 2.90 25.84
N ALA A 32 -8.50 2.19 24.92
CA ALA A 32 -7.52 1.18 25.25
C ALA A 32 -6.26 1.29 24.38
N PRO A 33 -5.41 2.33 24.56
CA PRO A 33 -4.26 2.58 23.70
C PRO A 33 -3.19 1.47 23.75
N GLU A 34 -3.14 0.72 24.86
CA GLU A 34 -2.25 -0.42 25.07
C GLU A 34 -2.79 -1.75 24.56
N ASP A 35 -4.07 -1.81 24.15
CA ASP A 35 -4.64 -3.01 23.53
C ASP A 35 -4.09 -3.17 22.10
N SER A 36 -3.38 -4.27 21.87
CA SER A 36 -2.80 -4.57 20.57
C SER A 36 -3.87 -4.75 19.48
N ALA A 37 -5.05 -5.25 19.83
CA ALA A 37 -6.14 -5.43 18.88
C ALA A 37 -6.76 -4.09 18.45
N ALA A 38 -6.91 -3.14 19.39
CA ALA A 38 -7.35 -1.78 19.08
C ALA A 38 -6.33 -1.06 18.20
N ARG A 39 -5.04 -1.20 18.53
CA ARG A 39 -3.92 -0.63 17.76
C ARG A 39 -3.86 -1.14 16.34
N GLU A 40 -4.00 -2.46 16.15
CA GLU A 40 -4.01 -3.08 14.82
C GLU A 40 -5.23 -2.64 14.01
N MET A 41 -6.42 -2.63 14.63
CA MET A 41 -7.65 -2.18 13.97
C MET A 41 -7.54 -0.74 13.49
N TYR A 42 -7.08 0.17 14.36
CA TYR A 42 -6.82 1.56 14.01
C TYR A 42 -5.84 1.65 12.84
N ALA A 43 -4.68 0.99 12.94
CA ALA A 43 -3.64 1.06 11.93
C ALA A 43 -4.12 0.60 10.55
N VAL A 44 -4.87 -0.51 10.47
CA VAL A 44 -5.37 -1.05 9.20
C VAL A 44 -6.40 -0.12 8.56
N ILE A 45 -7.38 0.35 9.33
CA ILE A 45 -8.45 1.22 8.82
C ILE A 45 -7.89 2.57 8.40
N HIS A 46 -7.07 3.19 9.25
CA HIS A 46 -6.49 4.51 8.98
C HIS A 46 -5.45 4.48 7.87
N LEU A 47 -4.69 3.37 7.71
CA LEU A 47 -3.82 3.20 6.55
C LEU A 47 -4.61 3.22 5.24
N ALA A 48 -5.80 2.63 5.18
CA ALA A 48 -6.63 2.68 3.98
C ALA A 48 -7.01 4.12 3.61
N ARG A 49 -7.32 4.98 4.60
CA ARG A 49 -7.54 6.42 4.37
C ARG A 49 -6.28 7.14 3.93
N ALA A 50 -5.13 6.88 4.58
CA ALA A 50 -3.85 7.46 4.20
C ALA A 50 -3.47 7.13 2.74
N ILE A 51 -3.73 5.90 2.28
CA ILE A 51 -3.56 5.49 0.88
C ILE A 51 -4.48 6.30 -0.04
N ARG A 52 -5.77 6.40 0.29
CA ARG A 52 -6.74 7.18 -0.52
C ARG A 52 -6.35 8.66 -0.62
N LEU A 53 -5.94 9.27 0.49
CA LEU A 53 -5.46 10.66 0.51
C LEU A 53 -4.19 10.84 -0.31
N SER A 54 -3.23 9.91 -0.20
CA SER A 54 -2.02 9.92 -1.00
C SER A 54 -2.32 9.84 -2.51
N ASP A 55 -3.27 9.00 -2.91
CA ASP A 55 -3.69 8.92 -4.32
C ASP A 55 -4.47 10.15 -4.77
N ARG A 56 -5.31 10.74 -3.91
CA ARG A 56 -6.00 12.01 -4.17
C ARG A 56 -5.01 13.16 -4.36
N ALA A 57 -3.98 13.27 -3.52
CA ALA A 57 -2.96 14.31 -3.64
C ALA A 57 -2.21 14.23 -4.99
N ARG A 58 -1.88 13.00 -5.41
CA ARG A 58 -1.26 12.75 -6.72
C ARG A 58 -2.17 13.09 -7.88
N GLU A 59 -3.46 12.76 -7.75
CA GLU A 59 -4.47 13.09 -8.75
C GLU A 59 -4.63 14.60 -8.87
N ALA A 60 -4.77 15.30 -7.75
CA ALA A 60 -4.90 16.75 -7.69
C ALA A 60 -3.72 17.43 -8.39
N ARG A 61 -2.49 17.00 -8.10
CA ARG A 61 -1.30 17.52 -8.76
C ARG A 61 -1.32 17.26 -10.27
N ARG A 62 -1.70 16.05 -10.70
CA ARG A 62 -1.80 15.76 -12.14
C ARG A 62 -2.82 16.66 -12.85
N GLN A 63 -3.99 16.85 -12.26
CA GLN A 63 -5.04 17.72 -12.82
C GLN A 63 -4.60 19.19 -12.82
N ASP A 64 -3.87 19.63 -11.79
CA ASP A 64 -3.30 20.98 -11.71
C ASP A 64 -2.36 21.27 -12.88
N LEU A 65 -1.41 20.36 -13.14
CA LEU A 65 -0.46 20.50 -14.25
C LEU A 65 -1.17 20.49 -15.61
N LEU A 66 -2.13 19.60 -15.81
CA LEU A 66 -2.90 19.55 -17.06
C LEU A 66 -3.69 20.83 -17.30
N ARG A 67 -4.29 21.40 -16.25
CA ARG A 67 -5.05 22.65 -16.32
C ARG A 67 -4.17 23.86 -16.58
N ARG A 68 -2.93 23.85 -16.06
CA ARG A 68 -1.94 24.93 -16.24
C ARG A 68 -1.12 24.76 -17.53
N GLU A 69 -1.36 23.68 -18.27
CA GLU A 69 -0.65 23.33 -19.51
C GLU A 69 0.87 23.28 -19.32
N ILE A 70 1.33 22.86 -18.13
CA ILE A 70 2.76 22.73 -17.83
C ILE A 70 3.28 21.47 -18.51
N ASP A 71 4.34 21.65 -19.30
CA ASP A 71 4.98 20.56 -20.00
C ASP A 71 5.77 19.67 -19.03
N TYR A 72 6.05 18.45 -19.49
CA TYR A 72 6.50 17.36 -18.65
C TYR A 72 7.90 17.59 -18.03
N ASP A 73 8.74 18.28 -18.79
CA ASP A 73 10.13 18.64 -18.53
C ASP A 73 10.28 20.03 -17.90
N GLU A 74 9.18 20.74 -17.71
CA GLU A 74 9.19 22.04 -17.04
C GLU A 74 9.16 21.88 -15.52
N GLU A 75 9.97 22.70 -14.85
CA GLU A 75 9.91 22.84 -13.41
C GLU A 75 8.59 23.50 -12.99
N PHE A 76 8.00 23.02 -11.91
CA PHE A 76 6.77 23.59 -11.37
C PHE A 76 6.78 23.59 -9.85
N GLN A 77 5.99 24.51 -9.32
CA GLN A 77 5.57 24.48 -7.93
C GLN A 77 4.12 24.03 -7.84
N ASP A 78 3.83 23.21 -6.82
CA ASP A 78 2.47 22.81 -6.49
C ASP A 78 1.62 24.04 -6.17
N SER A 79 0.39 24.07 -6.70
CA SER A 79 -0.59 25.05 -6.25
C SER A 79 -0.94 24.85 -4.77
N PRO A 80 -1.45 25.89 -4.08
CA PRO A 80 -1.83 25.78 -2.67
C PRO A 80 -2.83 24.65 -2.38
N GLU A 81 -3.74 24.34 -3.32
CA GLU A 81 -4.66 23.21 -3.20
C GLU A 81 -3.93 21.86 -3.21
N VAL A 82 -2.99 21.69 -4.15
CA VAL A 82 -2.20 20.47 -4.25
C VAL A 82 -1.30 20.30 -3.03
N ALA A 83 -0.68 21.39 -2.58
CA ALA A 83 0.13 21.39 -1.39
C ALA A 83 -0.64 20.89 -0.18
N ARG A 84 -1.82 21.47 0.08
CA ARG A 84 -2.71 21.03 1.17
C ARG A 84 -3.10 19.56 1.06
N ALA A 85 -3.35 19.04 -0.15
CA ALA A 85 -3.70 17.63 -0.33
C ALA A 85 -2.55 16.68 0.05
N TYR A 86 -1.30 17.05 -0.27
CA TYR A 86 -0.12 16.29 0.17
C TYR A 86 0.07 16.38 1.68
N ASP A 87 -0.15 17.55 2.27
CA ASP A 87 -0.01 17.75 3.72
C ASP A 87 -1.09 16.96 4.49
N GLU A 88 -2.33 16.90 3.98
CA GLU A 88 -3.41 16.06 4.53
C GLU A 88 -3.06 14.56 4.46
N ALA A 89 -2.47 14.12 3.33
CA ALA A 89 -2.00 12.74 3.19
C ALA A 89 -0.85 12.42 4.16
N ALA A 90 0.08 13.36 4.37
CA ALA A 90 1.18 13.21 5.31
C ALA A 90 0.68 13.11 6.76
N ALA A 91 -0.26 13.98 7.15
CA ALA A 91 -0.88 13.94 8.48
C ALA A 91 -1.56 12.59 8.75
N ALA A 92 -2.32 12.06 7.79
CA ALA A 92 -2.99 10.76 7.94
C ALA A 92 -2.01 9.59 8.05
N ILE A 93 -0.83 9.68 7.41
CA ILE A 93 0.24 8.69 7.58
C ILE A 93 0.83 8.79 8.98
N ASP A 94 1.09 10.01 9.46
CA ASP A 94 1.67 10.25 10.77
C ASP A 94 0.73 9.84 11.91
N ASP A 95 -0.58 9.99 11.74
CA ASP A 95 -1.58 9.45 12.68
C ASP A 95 -1.46 7.93 12.87
N VAL A 96 -1.25 7.20 11.78
CA VAL A 96 -1.04 5.74 11.84
C VAL A 96 0.30 5.43 12.51
N LEU A 97 1.38 6.14 12.16
CA LEU A 97 2.70 5.90 12.74
C LEU A 97 2.79 6.30 14.21
N ARG A 98 1.99 7.25 14.68
CA ARG A 98 1.86 7.60 16.09
C ARG A 98 1.37 6.42 16.92
N VAL A 99 0.43 5.65 16.37
CA VAL A 99 -0.20 4.49 17.03
C VAL A 99 0.58 3.19 16.78
N ALA A 100 1.14 3.03 15.58
CA ALA A 100 1.91 1.86 15.17
C ALA A 100 3.22 2.28 14.48
N PRO A 101 4.26 2.68 15.24
CA PRO A 101 5.51 3.23 14.70
C PRO A 101 6.24 2.29 13.73
N ASP A 102 6.18 0.99 14.00
CA ASP A 102 6.86 -0.04 13.21
C ASP A 102 5.99 -0.61 12.09
N HIS A 103 4.83 0.00 11.79
CA HIS A 103 3.95 -0.50 10.74
C HIS A 103 4.58 -0.32 9.35
N TRP A 104 5.17 -1.41 8.84
CA TRP A 104 6.07 -1.38 7.68
C TRP A 104 5.40 -0.80 6.42
N LYS A 105 4.12 -1.11 6.17
CA LYS A 105 3.39 -0.57 5.01
C LYS A 105 3.19 0.94 5.11
N THR A 106 2.97 1.45 6.32
CA THR A 106 2.80 2.88 6.56
C THR A 106 4.11 3.62 6.39
N ARG A 107 5.22 3.06 6.90
CA ARG A 107 6.57 3.58 6.65
C ARG A 107 6.93 3.58 5.17
N MET A 108 6.62 2.50 4.44
CA MET A 108 6.74 2.42 2.98
C MET A 108 5.93 3.52 2.27
N LEU A 109 4.68 3.74 2.70
CA LEU A 109 3.82 4.79 2.16
C LEU A 109 4.39 6.18 2.44
N LYS A 110 4.91 6.44 3.66
CA LYS A 110 5.59 7.68 4.03
C LYS A 110 6.77 7.96 3.11
N ALA A 111 7.67 6.98 2.94
CA ALA A 111 8.81 7.10 2.03
C ALA A 111 8.38 7.43 0.60
N ALA A 112 7.32 6.77 0.11
CA ALA A 112 6.78 7.06 -1.22
C ALA A 112 6.15 8.46 -1.33
N LEU A 113 5.46 8.94 -0.28
CA LEU A 113 4.82 10.25 -0.27
C LEU A 113 5.86 11.37 -0.21
N VAL A 114 6.82 11.32 0.72
CA VAL A 114 7.84 12.38 0.87
C VAL A 114 8.70 12.50 -0.37
N PHE A 115 9.14 11.36 -0.94
CA PHE A 115 9.87 11.38 -2.20
C PHE A 115 9.04 12.00 -3.33
N ARG A 116 7.73 11.73 -3.39
CA ARG A 116 6.91 12.30 -4.46
C ARG A 116 6.58 13.75 -4.22
N ARG A 117 6.45 14.18 -2.97
CA ARG A 117 6.17 15.57 -2.62
C ARG A 117 7.27 16.46 -3.16
N ASP A 118 8.50 16.12 -2.85
CA ASP A 118 9.72 16.75 -3.33
C ASP A 118 10.80 15.67 -3.48
N ARG A 119 11.35 15.51 -4.69
CA ARG A 119 12.34 14.46 -4.99
C ARG A 119 13.76 14.84 -4.67
N GLU A 120 14.05 16.12 -4.50
CA GLU A 120 15.37 16.55 -4.07
C GLU A 120 15.45 16.41 -2.56
N SER A 121 14.59 17.12 -1.83
CA SER A 121 14.62 17.11 -0.36
C SER A 121 14.04 15.82 0.25
N GLY A 122 13.04 15.20 -0.39
CA GLY A 122 12.39 14.00 0.12
C GLY A 122 13.13 12.70 -0.19
N ARG A 123 14.11 12.69 -1.11
CA ARG A 123 14.92 11.50 -1.41
C ARG A 123 15.76 11.02 -0.23
N PRO A 124 16.60 11.84 0.42
CA PRO A 124 17.38 11.37 1.57
C PRO A 124 16.47 10.80 2.66
N VAL A 125 15.36 11.48 2.97
CA VAL A 125 14.37 11.04 3.96
C VAL A 125 13.73 9.70 3.56
N ALA A 126 13.32 9.55 2.30
CA ALA A 126 12.73 8.31 1.82
C ALA A 126 13.72 7.14 1.87
N LEU A 127 14.98 7.36 1.48
CA LEU A 127 16.02 6.34 1.51
C LEU A 127 16.34 5.91 2.94
N GLU A 128 16.43 6.84 3.89
CA GLU A 128 16.63 6.53 5.31
C GLU A 128 15.51 5.60 5.83
N ILE A 129 14.25 5.94 5.57
CA ILE A 129 13.11 5.11 5.97
C ILE A 129 13.21 3.71 5.35
N LEU A 130 13.52 3.62 4.05
CA LEU A 130 13.57 2.36 3.33
C LEU A 130 14.76 1.49 3.73
N GLN A 131 15.92 2.09 4.00
CA GLN A 131 17.10 1.39 4.49
C GLN A 131 16.84 0.81 5.89
N ALA A 132 16.20 1.58 6.77
CA ALA A 132 15.79 1.08 8.08
C ALA A 132 14.79 -0.09 7.96
N LEU A 133 13.84 -0.02 7.03
CA LEU A 133 12.92 -1.12 6.74
C LEU A 133 13.63 -2.36 6.17
N ALA A 134 14.60 -2.17 5.27
CA ALA A 134 15.37 -3.27 4.68
C ALA A 134 16.24 -3.97 5.72
N ALA A 135 16.78 -3.23 6.70
CA ALA A 135 17.52 -3.78 7.82
C ALA A 135 16.61 -4.57 8.78
N ALA A 136 15.39 -4.08 9.04
CA ALA A 136 14.43 -4.72 9.92
C ALA A 136 13.83 -6.02 9.32
N ASP A 137 13.57 -6.05 8.01
CA ASP A 137 13.08 -7.24 7.30
C ASP A 137 13.80 -7.43 5.94
N PRO A 138 14.93 -8.15 5.94
CA PRO A 138 15.69 -8.42 4.71
C PRO A 138 14.95 -9.33 3.72
N THR A 139 13.89 -10.03 4.15
CA THR A 139 13.16 -10.97 3.28
C THR A 139 12.18 -10.26 2.35
N ASN A 140 11.81 -9.03 2.70
CA ASN A 140 10.86 -8.24 1.94
C ASN A 140 11.48 -7.65 0.66
N LYS A 141 11.31 -8.40 -0.44
CA LYS A 141 11.82 -8.05 -1.77
C LYS A 141 11.26 -6.73 -2.34
N GLN A 142 10.18 -6.18 -1.77
CA GLN A 142 9.60 -4.90 -2.24
C GLN A 142 10.47 -3.71 -1.85
N ILE A 143 11.16 -3.77 -0.71
CA ILE A 143 11.95 -2.65 -0.18
C ILE A 143 13.20 -2.41 -1.05
N PRO A 144 14.06 -3.42 -1.34
CA PRO A 144 15.22 -3.20 -2.22
C PRO A 144 14.83 -2.75 -3.63
N PHE A 145 13.67 -3.18 -4.14
CA PHE A 145 13.15 -2.69 -5.42
C PHE A 145 12.80 -1.20 -5.35
N THR A 146 12.19 -0.75 -4.25
CA THR A 146 11.81 0.65 -4.05
C THR A 146 13.04 1.55 -3.84
N ILE A 147 14.03 1.08 -3.08
CA ILE A 147 15.33 1.76 -2.91
C ILE A 147 15.97 2.03 -4.27
N ARG A 148 16.17 1.00 -5.10
CA ARG A 148 16.79 1.17 -6.43
C ARG A 148 16.05 2.14 -7.33
N LYS A 149 14.73 2.26 -7.17
CA LYS A 149 13.91 3.20 -7.93
C LYS A 149 14.11 4.65 -7.47
N ILE A 150 14.36 4.86 -6.18
CA ILE A 150 14.58 6.18 -5.59
C ILE A 150 16.04 6.61 -5.71
N GLU A 151 17.00 5.68 -5.71
CA GLU A 151 18.43 6.00 -5.88
C GLU A 151 18.79 6.46 -7.30
N ARG A 152 18.05 5.99 -8.30
CA ARG A 152 18.40 6.21 -9.72
C ARG A 152 17.49 7.28 -10.32
N PRO A 153 17.99 8.50 -10.58
CA PRO A 153 17.21 9.54 -11.21
C PRO A 153 16.72 9.14 -12.59
N CYS A 154 15.52 9.58 -12.92
CA CYS A 154 14.93 9.30 -14.22
C CYS A 154 15.62 10.11 -15.32
N VAL A 155 16.38 9.47 -16.22
CA VAL A 155 17.13 10.16 -17.31
C VAL A 155 16.27 11.03 -18.23
N ARG A 156 14.96 10.76 -18.30
CA ARG A 156 14.02 11.51 -19.15
C ARG A 156 13.41 12.73 -18.49
N CYS A 157 13.38 12.74 -17.17
CA CYS A 157 12.62 13.76 -16.46
C CYS A 157 13.39 14.45 -15.38
N GLY A 158 14.66 14.09 -15.16
CA GLY A 158 15.44 14.63 -14.05
C GLY A 158 14.71 14.55 -12.71
N ASP A 159 13.75 13.62 -12.55
CA ASP A 159 12.86 13.55 -11.41
C ASP A 159 11.79 14.69 -11.26
N THR A 160 11.25 15.27 -12.33
CA THR A 160 10.12 16.24 -12.30
C THR A 160 8.78 15.71 -11.77
N GLY A 161 8.70 14.42 -11.38
CA GLY A 161 7.56 13.93 -10.60
C GLY A 161 6.50 13.10 -11.35
N PHE A 162 6.32 13.27 -12.65
CA PHE A 162 5.20 12.63 -13.40
C PHE A 162 5.57 11.68 -14.53
N CYS A 163 6.82 11.26 -14.63
CA CYS A 163 7.30 10.58 -15.83
C CYS A 163 6.48 9.32 -16.09
N PRO A 164 5.89 9.17 -17.29
CA PRO A 164 5.14 7.97 -17.68
C PRO A 164 6.00 6.72 -17.60
N HIS A 165 7.33 6.86 -17.63
CA HIS A 165 8.30 5.77 -17.49
C HIS A 165 8.72 5.52 -16.03
N CYS A 166 8.74 6.54 -15.16
CA CYS A 166 9.13 6.41 -13.75
C CYS A 166 7.94 6.11 -12.80
N LYS A 167 6.81 5.64 -13.38
CA LYS A 167 5.53 5.34 -12.72
C LYS A 167 4.86 6.56 -12.04
N GLY A 168 5.17 7.77 -12.49
CA GLY A 168 4.22 8.88 -12.39
C GLY A 168 3.21 8.64 -13.50
N ARG A 169 1.94 8.39 -13.17
CA ARG A 169 0.93 7.99 -14.18
C ARG A 169 0.54 9.19 -15.04
N GLY A 170 1.43 9.65 -15.92
CA GLY A 170 1.05 10.44 -17.10
C GLY A 170 0.50 9.48 -18.15
N GLN A 171 -0.68 9.77 -18.71
CA GLN A 171 -1.18 9.03 -19.86
C GLN A 171 -0.13 9.10 -20.98
N ARG A 172 0.11 7.97 -21.66
CA ARG A 172 0.50 8.06 -23.07
C ARG A 172 -0.69 8.71 -23.78
N ARG A 173 -0.58 9.98 -24.16
CA ARG A 173 -1.42 10.50 -25.23
C ARG A 173 -1.04 9.70 -26.48
N PHE A 174 -1.80 8.67 -26.80
CA PHE A 174 -1.78 8.15 -28.15
C PHE A 174 -2.33 9.27 -29.02
N ALA A 175 -1.45 9.88 -29.82
CA ALA A 175 -1.86 10.77 -30.89
C ALA A 175 -2.95 10.06 -31.72
N VAL A 176 -3.98 10.82 -32.06
CA VAL A 176 -5.17 10.40 -32.79
C VAL A 176 -4.79 9.55 -34.01
N GLY A 177 -5.20 8.27 -34.01
CA GLY A 177 -5.03 7.39 -35.16
C GLY A 177 -5.08 5.90 -34.82
N SER A 178 -6.24 5.29 -35.08
CA SER A 178 -6.52 3.84 -35.10
C SER A 178 -6.92 3.16 -33.79
N ALA A 179 -8.07 2.52 -33.87
CA ALA A 179 -8.75 1.81 -32.81
C ALA A 179 -8.08 0.48 -32.46
N ARG A 180 -7.82 0.26 -31.17
CA ARG A 180 -7.96 -1.07 -30.53
C ARG A 180 -8.13 -0.88 -29.03
N ARG A 181 -9.31 -1.25 -28.52
CA ARG A 181 -9.53 -1.44 -27.08
C ARG A 181 -8.55 -2.50 -26.60
N VAL A 182 -7.63 -2.13 -25.74
CA VAL A 182 -6.87 -3.08 -24.92
C VAL A 182 -7.23 -2.75 -23.48
N ALA A 183 -7.99 -3.66 -22.88
CA ALA A 183 -8.30 -3.67 -21.47
C ALA A 183 -6.98 -3.72 -20.67
N CYS A 184 -6.84 -2.83 -19.69
CA CYS A 184 -5.75 -2.90 -18.72
C CYS A 184 -5.90 -4.16 -17.87
N SER A 185 -5.11 -5.18 -18.18
CA SER A 185 -4.84 -6.30 -17.28
C SER A 185 -3.74 -5.89 -16.29
N ASP A 186 -4.13 -5.21 -15.20
CA ASP A 186 -3.24 -4.97 -14.07
C ASP A 186 -3.09 -6.27 -13.24
N HIS A 187 -2.13 -7.12 -13.63
CA HIS A 187 -1.58 -8.15 -12.74
C HIS A 187 -0.48 -7.53 -11.86
N SER A 188 -0.89 -6.89 -10.77
CA SER A 188 -0.10 -6.72 -9.54
C SER A 188 -1.04 -6.45 -8.36
N SER A 189 -2.09 -7.25 -8.27
CA SER A 189 -2.95 -7.39 -7.09
C SER A 189 -3.03 -8.88 -6.76
N SER A 190 -2.20 -9.34 -5.84
CA SER A 190 -2.52 -10.56 -5.07
C SER A 190 -2.88 -10.14 -3.66
N SER A 191 -4.11 -9.66 -3.52
CA SER A 191 -5.00 -9.80 -2.35
C SER A 191 -6.19 -8.84 -2.47
N CYS A 192 -6.95 -8.99 -3.55
CA CYS A 192 -8.34 -8.53 -3.60
C CYS A 192 -9.09 -9.38 -4.64
N ARG A 193 -9.40 -10.63 -4.26
CA ARG A 193 -10.51 -11.35 -4.90
C ARG A 193 -11.74 -11.11 -4.05
N SER A 194 -12.72 -10.49 -4.69
CA SER A 194 -14.07 -10.26 -4.20
C SER A 194 -14.68 -11.58 -3.73
N ALA A 195 -15.11 -11.59 -2.46
CA ALA A 195 -16.03 -12.58 -1.95
C ALA A 195 -17.42 -12.30 -2.55
N ARG A 196 -17.89 -13.18 -3.43
CA ARG A 196 -19.32 -13.46 -3.60
C ARG A 196 -19.58 -14.80 -2.93
N ALA A 197 -20.45 -14.76 -1.93
CA ALA A 197 -21.21 -15.82 -1.26
C ALA A 197 -20.79 -17.28 -1.52
N GLY A 198 -20.34 -17.96 -0.47
CA GLY A 198 -20.25 -19.41 -0.42
C GLY A 198 -19.28 -19.93 0.63
N SER A 199 -19.81 -20.25 1.81
CA SER A 199 -19.23 -21.16 2.82
C SER A 199 -18.04 -20.67 3.64
N PHE A 200 -18.33 -20.26 4.88
CA PHE A 200 -17.37 -20.27 5.99
C PHE A 200 -16.91 -21.72 6.28
N PRO A 201 -15.64 -21.94 6.66
CA PRO A 201 -15.17 -23.24 7.12
C PRO A 201 -15.71 -23.55 8.52
N SER A 202 -16.44 -24.67 8.62
CA SER A 202 -16.95 -25.22 9.88
C SER A 202 -15.82 -25.75 10.74
N ILE A 203 -15.80 -25.33 12.01
CA ILE A 203 -14.90 -25.81 13.04
C ILE A 203 -15.54 -27.08 13.64
N HIS A 204 -15.20 -28.25 13.11
CA HIS A 204 -15.31 -29.50 13.88
C HIS A 204 -14.14 -30.45 13.58
N SER A 205 -13.47 -30.77 14.69
CA SER A 205 -12.52 -31.86 14.89
C SER A 205 -13.06 -33.21 14.43
N THR A 206 -12.25 -34.01 13.72
CA THR A 206 -11.91 -35.40 14.10
C THR A 206 -10.82 -35.99 13.18
N ARG A 207 -9.64 -36.19 13.75
CA ARG A 207 -8.84 -37.43 13.73
C ARG A 207 -9.16 -38.46 12.63
N SER A 208 -8.24 -38.70 11.69
CA SER A 208 -7.83 -40.08 11.38
C SER A 208 -6.52 -40.14 10.57
N ALA A 209 -5.61 -40.96 11.07
CA ALA A 209 -4.29 -41.22 10.55
C ALA A 209 -4.33 -41.94 9.19
N ARG A 210 -3.33 -41.69 8.34
CA ARG A 210 -2.94 -42.65 7.29
C ARG A 210 -1.49 -43.07 7.47
N PRO A 211 -1.18 -44.35 7.21
CA PRO A 211 -0.05 -45.03 7.80
C PRO A 211 1.20 -44.96 6.92
N ILE A 212 2.33 -45.02 7.60
CA ILE A 212 3.66 -45.31 7.05
C ILE A 212 3.67 -46.80 6.67
N SER A 213 4.00 -47.13 5.42
CA SER A 213 4.36 -48.49 5.02
C SER A 213 5.84 -48.54 4.62
N PRO A 214 6.65 -49.46 5.21
CA PRO A 214 8.06 -49.61 4.92
C PRO A 214 8.37 -50.69 3.87
N GLN A 215 9.62 -50.62 3.39
CA GLN A 215 10.36 -51.44 2.41
C GLN A 215 10.07 -52.95 2.33
N ARG A 216 10.28 -53.54 1.12
CA ARG A 216 11.09 -54.76 0.96
C ARG A 216 11.65 -54.94 -0.46
N ARG A 217 12.82 -55.59 -0.50
CA ARG A 217 13.83 -55.73 -1.58
C ARG A 217 13.69 -57.03 -2.40
N HIS A 218 14.52 -57.10 -3.45
CA HIS A 218 15.07 -58.25 -4.21
C HIS A 218 14.16 -58.78 -5.34
N SER A 219 14.63 -59.01 -6.57
CA SER A 219 15.83 -59.78 -6.95
C SER A 219 16.29 -59.48 -8.40
N GLN A 220 17.59 -59.59 -8.68
CA GLN A 220 18.13 -59.88 -10.03
C GLN A 220 17.94 -61.38 -10.35
N PRO A 221 18.10 -61.81 -11.62
CA PRO A 221 19.41 -62.35 -12.02
C PRO A 221 19.85 -61.97 -13.46
N SER A 222 21.13 -62.24 -13.68
CA SER A 222 22.00 -61.95 -14.83
C SER A 222 21.62 -62.61 -16.16
N ALA A 223 22.07 -61.96 -17.25
CA ALA A 223 22.89 -62.57 -18.31
C ALA A 223 23.78 -61.46 -18.91
#